data_AF-A0A1H7IGB1-F1
#
_entry.id   AF-A0A1H7IGB1-F1
#
_cell.length_a   1.000
_cell.length_b   1.000
_cell.length_c   1.000
_cell.angle_alpha   90.00
_cell.angle_beta   90.00
_cell.angle_gamma   90.00
#
_symmetry.space_group_name_H-M   'P 1'
#
loop_
_entity.id
_entity.type
_entity.pdbx_description
1 polymer ?
#
loop_
_entity_poly.entity_id
_entity_poly.type
_entity_poly.pdbx_seq_one_letter_code
_entity_poly.pdbx_strand_id
1 'polypeptide(L)' 'MTDEEKAKIILESMEEYLQIDWNFEKYYMLGIKKGLKKIDQQEKDKEKSL' A
#
# COMPACT_ATOMS: atom_id res chain seq x y z
N MET A 1 -5.38 -12.26 1.79
CA MET A 1 -5.32 -11.01 2.56
C MET A 1 -6.06 -9.92 1.82
N THR A 2 -6.78 -9.09 2.58
CA THR A 2 -7.46 -7.88 2.09
C THR A 2 -6.47 -6.74 1.84
N ASP A 3 -6.89 -5.72 1.08
CA ASP A 3 -6.07 -4.50 0.88
C ASP A 3 -5.82 -3.75 2.20
N GLU A 4 -6.73 -3.88 3.17
CA GLU A 4 -6.58 -3.35 4.54
C GLU A 4 -5.39 -4.00 5.25
N GLU A 5 -5.37 -5.34 5.30
CA GLU A 5 -4.32 -6.11 5.96
C GLU A 5 -2.96 -5.88 5.28
N LYS A 6 -2.92 -5.86 3.94
CA LYS A 6 -1.70 -5.56 3.19
C LYS A 6 -1.19 -4.16 3.52
N ALA A 7 -2.07 -3.16 3.56
CA ALA A 7 -1.67 -1.79 3.85
C ALA A 7 -1.13 -1.63 5.28
N LYS A 8 -1.73 -2.34 6.25
CA LYS A 8 -1.28 -2.32 7.64
C LYS A 8 0.12 -2.93 7.80
N ILE A 9 0.37 -4.08 7.19
CA ILE A 9 1.71 -4.71 7.22
C ILE A 9 2.76 -3.77 6.62
N ILE A 10 2.45 -3.12 5.49
CA ILE A 10 3.38 -2.16 4.87
C ILE A 10 3.66 -0.99 5.82
N LEU A 11 2.63 -0.43 6.46
CA LEU A 11 2.79 0.68 7.39
C LEU A 11 3.65 0.29 8.61
N GLU A 12 3.41 -0.90 9.17
CA GLU A 12 4.21 -1.44 10.28
C GLU A 12 5.67 -1.67 9.85
N SER A 13 5.91 -2.23 8.66
CA SER A 13 7.28 -2.40 8.13
C SER A 13 7.99 -1.07 7.85
N MET A 14 7.26 0.02 7.57
CA MET A 14 7.88 1.34 7.42
C MET A 14 8.47 1.85 8.73
N GLU A 15 7.96 1.42 9.89
CA GLU A 15 8.49 1.82 11.21
C GLU A 15 9.94 1.37 11.44
N GLU A 16 10.39 0.32 10.76
CA GLU A 16 11.79 -0.14 10.82
C GLU A 16 12.78 0.91 10.29
N TYR A 17 12.32 1.82 9.43
CA TYR A 17 13.17 2.79 8.72
C TYR A 17 12.76 4.24 8.95
N LEU A 18 11.52 4.49 9.39
CA LEU A 18 10.92 5.81 9.53
C LEU A 18 10.05 5.87 10.79
N GLN A 19 10.17 6.94 11.57
CA GLN A 19 9.21 7.18 12.64
C GLN A 19 7.84 7.50 12.04
N ILE A 20 6.83 6.69 12.38
CA ILE A 20 5.45 6.89 11.93
C ILE A 20 4.68 7.71 12.98
N ASP A 21 4.05 8.79 12.53
CA ASP A 21 3.07 9.51 13.34
C ASP A 21 1.69 8.85 13.18
N TRP A 22 1.33 8.01 14.15
CA TRP A 22 0.07 7.27 14.17
C TRP A 22 -1.18 8.17 14.14
N ASN A 23 -1.08 9.47 14.43
CA ASN A 23 -2.20 10.40 14.24
C ASN A 23 -2.58 10.55 12.76
N PHE A 24 -1.67 10.21 11.83
CA PHE A 24 -1.89 10.24 10.39
C PHE A 24 -2.14 8.84 9.78
N GLU A 25 -2.32 7.79 10.60
CA GLU A 25 -2.53 6.40 10.14
C GLU A 25 -3.53 6.31 8.98
N LYS A 26 -4.69 6.95 9.12
CA LYS A 26 -5.73 6.97 8.08
C LYS A 26 -5.21 7.43 6.72
N TYR A 27 -4.36 8.44 6.70
CA TYR A 27 -3.81 8.99 5.45
C TYR A 27 -2.74 8.08 4.86
N TYR A 28 -1.88 7.49 5.70
CA TYR A 28 -0.91 6.49 5.26
C TYR A 28 -1.61 5.27 4.66
N MET A 29 -2.62 4.74 5.35
CA MET A 29 -3.43 3.62 4.89
C MET A 29 -4.10 3.92 3.53
N LEU A 30 -4.65 5.11 3.35
CA LEU A 30 -5.22 5.54 2.06
C LEU A 30 -4.17 5.59 0.95
N GLY A 31 -3.00 6.17 1.23
CA GLY A 31 -1.89 6.27 0.29
C GLY A 31 -1.38 4.89 -0.15
N ILE A 32 -1.14 4.00 0.81
CA ILE A 32 -0.65 2.64 0.57
C ILE A 32 -1.67 1.84 -0.25
N LYS A 33 -2.96 1.86 0.13
CA LYS A 33 -4.03 1.18 -0.65
C LYS A 33 -4.12 1.69 -2.08
N LYS A 34 -3.97 3.00 -2.28
CA LYS A 34 -3.95 3.59 -3.63
C LYS A 34 -2.73 3.10 -4.44
N GLY A 35 -1.57 3.00 -3.80
CA GLY A 35 -0.36 2.40 -4.38
C GLY A 35 -0.58 0.96 -4.81
N LEU A 36 -1.12 0.11 -3.92
CA LEU A 36 -1.42 -1.29 -4.20
C LEU A 36 -2.35 -1.45 -5.42
N LYS A 37 -3.43 -0.66 -5.49
CA LYS A 37 -4.33 -0.67 -6.65
C LYS A 37 -3.65 -0.25 -7.95
N LYS A 38 -2.74 0.73 -7.89
CA LYS A 38 -1.99 1.17 -9.07
C LYS A 38 -1.05 0.09 -9.58
N ILE A 39 -0.41 -0.67 -8.67
CA ILE A 39 0.46 -1.80 -9.02
C ILE A 39 -0.37 -2.89 -9.73
N ASP A 40 -1.48 -3.32 -9.12
CA ASP A 40 -2.37 -4.34 -9.69
C ASP A 40 -2.89 -3.95 -11.09
N GLN A 41 -3.24 -2.67 -11.27
CA GLN A 41 -3.64 -2.17 -12.59
C GLN A 41 -2.50 -2.24 -13.61
N GLN A 42 -1.29 -1.83 -13.24
CA GLN A 42 -0.13 -1.86 -14.13
C GLN A 42 0.29 -3.28 -14.51
N GLU A 43 0.17 -4.23 -13.58
CA GLU A 43 0.45 -5.65 -13.85
C GLU A 43 -0.56 -6.22 -14.84
N LYS A 44 -1.86 -5.96 -14.65
CA LYS A 44 -2.92 -6.36 -15.59
C LYS A 44 -2.76 -5.74 -16.97
N ASP A 45 -2.35 -4.48 -17.05
CA ASP A 45 -2.14 -3.81 -18.33
C ASP A 45 -0.93 -4.40 -19.07
N LYS A 46 0.14 -4.76 -18.35
CA LYS A 46 1.30 -5.48 -18.93
C LYS A 46 0.91 -6.86 -19.45
N GLU A 47 0.14 -7.62 -18.70
CA GLU A 47 -0.34 -8.95 -19.11
C GLU A 47 -1.23 -8.90 -20.38
N LYS A 48 -2.03 -7.84 -20.55
CA LYS A 48 -2.88 -7.66 -21.74
C LYS A 48 -2.14 -7.17 -22.98
N SER A 49 -0.92 -6.66 -22.80
CA SER A 49 -0.06 -6.17 -23.89
C SER A 49 0.94 -7.23 -24.41
N LEU A 50 0.90 -8.44 -23.84
CA LEU A 50 1.61 -9.63 -24.29
C LEU A 50 0.67 -10.55 -25.07
#